data_AF-A0A646KB10-F1
#
_entry.id   AF-A0A646KB10-F1
#
_cell.length_a   1.000
_cell.length_b   1.000
_cell.length_c   1.000
_cell.angle_alpha   90.00
_cell.angle_beta   90.00
_cell.angle_gamma   90.00
#
_symmetry.space_group_name_H-M   'P 1'
#
loop_
_entity.id
_entity.type
_entity.pdbx_description
1 polymer ?
#
loop_
_entity_poly.entity_id
_entity_poly.type
_entity_poly.pdbx_seq_one_letter_code
_entity_poly.pdbx_strand_id
1 'polypeptide(L)'
;MPSSSADFVQEALARARSAAPVEPGPAVRSTPRRPGEPLSVPPPLDRVLRLSLAGGRLRPVASAGALHPVETRLLVGPGCGIPPGRYGYDPGRHRLFREGDPPGPVPDGAFAALGARVGPTVAHYGHRAWPLVLLDVGHAAAAVTLARAAGGESFLGVDPFLGVGSLPGVDPFLGVGSLSGVEPFPGA
;
A
#
# COMPACT_ATOMS: atom_id res chain seq x y z
N MET A 1 14.45 15.31 22.58
CA MET A 1 13.01 15.00 22.44
C MET A 1 12.83 14.44 21.04
N PRO A 2 12.36 13.19 20.86
CA PRO A 2 12.05 12.72 19.51
C PRO A 2 10.92 13.58 18.94
N SER A 3 11.14 14.18 17.77
CA SER A 3 10.12 14.87 16.98
C SER A 3 8.92 13.94 16.80
N SER A 4 7.70 14.46 16.96
CA SER A 4 6.51 13.64 16.68
C SER A 4 6.46 13.29 15.18
N SER A 5 5.76 12.22 14.82
CA SER A 5 5.59 11.80 13.43
C SER A 5 4.93 12.90 12.58
N ALA A 6 4.07 13.71 13.19
CA ALA A 6 3.39 14.83 12.53
C ALA A 6 4.36 15.99 12.23
N ASP A 7 5.23 16.33 13.18
CA ASP A 7 6.24 17.39 13.01
C ASP A 7 7.22 17.04 11.88
N PHE A 8 7.63 15.77 11.82
CA PHE A 8 8.47 15.27 10.73
C PHE A 8 7.81 15.45 9.35
N VAL A 9 6.52 15.09 9.24
CA VAL A 9 5.78 15.25 7.98
C VAL A 9 5.69 16.72 7.57
N GLN A 10 5.38 17.62 8.51
CA GLN A 10 5.28 19.05 8.21
C GLN A 10 6.62 19.65 7.77
N GLU A 11 7.71 19.29 8.44
CA GLU A 11 9.06 19.74 8.07
C GLU A 11 9.46 19.21 6.69
N ALA A 12 9.20 17.93 6.40
CA ALA A 12 9.46 17.34 5.10
C ALA A 12 8.65 18.03 3.98
N LEU A 13 7.38 18.37 4.24
CA LEU A 13 6.55 19.11 3.29
C LEU A 13 7.03 20.56 3.10
N ALA A 14 7.44 21.24 4.17
CA ALA A 14 8.00 22.58 4.09
C ALA A 14 9.28 22.58 3.24
N ARG A 15 10.17 21.60 3.47
CA ARG A 15 11.40 21.48 2.69
C ARG A 15 11.12 21.12 1.23
N ALA A 16 10.16 20.25 0.95
CA ALA A 16 9.75 19.89 -0.41
C ALA A 16 9.24 21.08 -1.24
N ARG A 17 8.68 22.10 -0.59
CA ARG A 17 8.21 23.35 -1.23
C ARG A 17 9.31 24.39 -1.44
N SER A 18 10.50 24.17 -0.87
CA SER A 18 11.59 25.13 -0.98
C SER A 18 12.12 25.22 -2.41
N ALA A 19 12.70 26.38 -2.75
CA ALA A 19 13.39 26.58 -4.03
C ALA A 19 14.77 25.91 -4.08
N ALA A 20 15.17 25.17 -3.03
CA ALA A 20 16.46 24.53 -2.97
C ALA A 20 16.63 23.54 -4.14
N PRO A 21 17.83 23.48 -4.75
CA PRO A 21 18.10 22.51 -5.81
C PRO A 21 18.00 21.08 -5.26
N VAL A 22 17.51 20.17 -6.10
CA VAL A 22 17.45 18.74 -5.80
C VAL A 22 18.76 18.12 -6.26
N GLU A 23 19.50 17.54 -5.33
CA GLU A 23 20.64 16.68 -5.64
C GLU A 23 20.15 15.22 -5.68
N PRO A 24 20.16 14.56 -6.85
CA PRO A 24 19.76 13.16 -6.95
C PRO A 24 20.70 12.25 -6.16
N GLY A 25 20.12 11.33 -5.40
CA GLY A 25 20.86 10.26 -4.75
C GLY A 25 21.21 9.11 -5.71
N PRO A 26 22.06 8.17 -5.29
CA PRO A 26 22.38 6.99 -6.09
C PRO A 26 21.10 6.20 -6.41
N ALA A 27 20.96 5.72 -7.65
CA ALA A 27 19.77 5.01 -8.08
C ALA A 27 19.54 3.73 -7.25
N VAL A 28 18.48 3.71 -6.44
CA VAL A 28 18.08 2.53 -5.67
C VAL A 28 17.00 1.77 -6.44
N ARG A 29 17.37 0.64 -7.07
CA ARG A 29 16.37 -0.35 -7.50
C ARG A 29 16.05 -1.26 -6.32
N SER A 30 14.88 -1.08 -5.73
CA SER A 30 14.35 -2.04 -4.75
C SER A 30 13.17 -2.80 -5.36
N THR A 31 13.44 -3.97 -5.95
CA THR A 31 12.39 -4.98 -6.07
C THR A 31 12.25 -5.62 -4.69
N PRO A 32 11.06 -5.58 -4.05
CA PRO A 32 10.87 -6.31 -2.81
C PRO A 32 11.15 -7.78 -3.09
N ARG A 33 12.07 -8.36 -2.33
CA ARG A 33 12.19 -9.81 -2.29
C ARG A 33 10.98 -10.30 -1.48
N ARG A 34 10.04 -10.93 -2.15
CA ARG A 34 8.88 -11.58 -1.52
C ARG A 34 9.27 -13.03 -1.23
N PRO A 35 9.50 -13.41 0.03
CA PRO A 35 9.72 -14.81 0.37
C PRO A 35 8.41 -15.59 0.13
N GLY A 36 8.53 -16.87 -0.24
CA GLY A 36 7.39 -17.77 -0.42
C GLY A 36 7.05 -18.09 -1.88
N GLU A 37 6.20 -19.11 -2.05
CA GLU A 37 5.71 -19.53 -3.35
C GLU A 37 4.67 -18.53 -3.90
N PRO A 38 4.79 -18.11 -5.18
CA PRO A 38 3.83 -17.21 -5.78
C PRO A 38 2.49 -17.91 -6.00
N LEU A 39 1.42 -17.31 -5.46
CA LEU A 39 0.05 -17.75 -5.64
C LEU A 39 -0.64 -16.89 -6.72
N SER A 40 -1.53 -17.52 -7.49
CA SER A 40 -2.46 -16.80 -8.35
C SER A 40 -3.40 -15.94 -7.52
N VAL A 41 -3.77 -14.78 -8.06
CA VAL A 41 -4.80 -13.94 -7.45
C VAL A 41 -6.16 -14.63 -7.63
N PRO A 42 -6.94 -14.86 -6.57
CA PRO A 42 -8.21 -15.56 -6.68
C PRO A 42 -9.29 -14.67 -7.32
N PRO A 43 -10.33 -15.27 -7.96
CA PRO A 43 -11.36 -14.51 -8.68
C PRO A 43 -12.01 -13.35 -7.91
N PRO A 44 -12.33 -13.47 -6.60
CA PRO A 44 -12.91 -12.37 -5.83
C PRO A 44 -12.01 -11.12 -5.73
N LEU A 45 -10.68 -11.29 -5.89
CA LEU A 45 -9.71 -10.20 -5.78
C LEU A 45 -9.16 -9.75 -7.15
N ASP A 46 -9.24 -10.62 -8.17
CA ASP A 46 -8.58 -10.43 -9.47
C ASP A 46 -9.01 -9.11 -10.13
N ARG A 47 -10.31 -8.90 -10.32
CA ARG A 47 -10.83 -7.71 -11.02
C ARG A 47 -10.43 -6.41 -10.32
N VAL A 48 -10.61 -6.34 -9.00
CA VAL A 48 -10.30 -5.14 -8.22
C VAL A 48 -8.80 -4.84 -8.32
N LEU A 49 -7.93 -5.83 -8.10
CA LEU A 49 -6.49 -5.65 -8.16
C LEU A 49 -5.99 -5.33 -9.57
N ARG A 50 -6.64 -5.83 -10.62
CA ARG A 50 -6.31 -5.50 -12.03
C ARG A 50 -6.65 -4.06 -12.39
N LEU A 51 -7.84 -3.61 -12.03
CA LEU A 51 -8.31 -2.26 -12.35
C LEU A 51 -7.64 -1.19 -11.50
N SER A 52 -7.13 -1.56 -10.33
CA SER A 52 -6.50 -0.61 -9.42
C SER A 52 -4.98 -0.62 -9.51
N LEU A 53 -4.32 -1.76 -9.31
CA LEU A 53 -2.91 -1.80 -8.96
C LEU A 53 -2.02 -2.56 -9.96
N ALA A 54 -2.57 -3.56 -10.65
CA ALA A 54 -1.79 -4.45 -11.50
C ALA A 54 -1.16 -3.71 -12.69
N GLY A 55 0.09 -4.07 -13.00
CA GLY A 55 0.80 -3.57 -14.17
C GLY A 55 2.31 -3.52 -13.95
N GLY A 56 3.04 -3.57 -15.05
CA GLY A 56 4.50 -3.48 -15.05
C GLY A 56 4.97 -2.02 -15.03
N ARG A 57 5.50 -1.57 -16.17
CA ARG A 57 5.98 -0.20 -16.37
C ARG A 57 4.86 0.84 -16.28
N LEU A 58 3.71 0.53 -16.88
CA LEU A 58 2.49 1.31 -16.77
C LEU A 58 1.52 0.56 -15.86
N ARG A 59 0.84 1.32 -14.98
CA ARG A 59 -0.18 0.84 -14.04
C ARG A 59 -1.37 1.78 -14.07
N PRO A 60 -2.57 1.33 -13.66
CA PRO A 60 -3.72 2.21 -13.50
C PRO A 60 -3.44 3.36 -12.52
N VAL A 61 -2.65 3.11 -11.47
CA VAL A 61 -2.14 4.15 -10.56
C VAL A 61 -0.99 4.90 -11.23
N ALA A 62 -1.14 6.22 -11.36
CA ALA A 62 -0.02 7.10 -11.71
C ALA A 62 1.03 7.10 -10.60
N SER A 63 2.32 7.17 -10.98
CA SER A 63 3.41 7.29 -10.02
C SER A 63 4.52 8.19 -10.57
N ALA A 64 5.06 9.06 -9.71
CA ALA A 64 6.15 9.94 -10.07
C ALA A 64 7.36 9.13 -10.58
N GLY A 65 7.78 9.41 -11.82
CA GLY A 65 8.91 8.73 -12.46
C GLY A 65 8.70 7.24 -12.72
N ALA A 66 7.45 6.76 -12.65
CA ALA A 66 7.12 5.33 -12.68
C ALA A 66 7.90 4.50 -11.65
N LEU A 67 8.18 5.09 -10.48
CA LEU A 67 8.95 4.45 -9.41
C LEU A 67 8.10 3.48 -8.59
N HIS A 68 6.78 3.65 -8.59
CA HIS A 68 5.79 2.77 -7.97
C HIS A 68 6.15 2.41 -6.52
N PRO A 69 6.27 3.40 -5.62
CA PRO A 69 6.75 3.19 -4.25
C PRO A 69 5.75 2.43 -3.38
N VAL A 70 4.47 2.38 -3.79
CA VAL A 70 3.39 1.78 -3.00
C VAL A 70 3.58 0.26 -2.90
N GLU A 71 3.60 -0.23 -1.67
CA GLU A 71 3.49 -1.63 -1.33
C GLU A 71 2.05 -1.97 -0.93
N THR A 72 1.56 -3.11 -1.39
CA THR A 72 0.24 -3.61 -1.02
C THR A 72 0.39 -4.92 -0.26
N ARG A 73 -0.11 -4.94 0.97
CA ARG A 73 -0.35 -6.15 1.75
C ARG A 73 -1.85 -6.38 1.87
N LEU A 74 -2.27 -7.63 1.85
CA LEU A 74 -3.65 -8.04 2.00
C LEU A 74 -3.77 -8.87 3.28
N LEU A 75 -4.73 -8.52 4.13
CA LEU A 75 -5.29 -9.44 5.09
C LEU A 75 -6.46 -10.14 4.42
N VAL A 76 -6.36 -11.44 4.26
CA VAL A 76 -7.37 -12.26 3.58
C VAL A 76 -8.09 -13.06 4.65
N GLY A 77 -9.41 -12.93 4.70
CA GLY A 77 -10.33 -13.68 5.54
C GLY A 77 -11.07 -14.77 4.73
N PRO A 78 -12.09 -15.40 5.32
CA PRO A 78 -12.89 -16.40 4.64
C PRO A 78 -13.57 -15.89 3.35
N GLY A 79 -13.88 -16.80 2.43
CA GLY A 79 -14.59 -16.49 1.18
C GLY A 79 -13.69 -16.01 0.02
N CYS A 80 -12.39 -15.80 0.25
CA CYS A 80 -11.49 -15.24 -0.77
C CYS A 80 -11.01 -16.26 -1.82
N GLY A 81 -11.34 -17.55 -1.69
CA GLY A 81 -10.81 -18.62 -2.55
C GLY A 81 -9.35 -19.02 -2.26
N ILE A 82 -8.75 -18.49 -1.20
CA ILE A 82 -7.45 -18.89 -0.64
C ILE A 82 -7.54 -18.95 0.89
N PRO A 83 -6.64 -19.67 1.59
CA PRO A 83 -6.65 -19.72 3.04
C PRO A 83 -6.57 -18.33 3.68
N PRO A 84 -7.24 -18.08 4.82
CA PRO A 84 -7.07 -16.84 5.56
C PRO A 84 -5.61 -16.61 5.98
N GLY A 85 -5.16 -15.35 5.94
CA GLY A 85 -3.79 -14.99 6.26
C GLY A 85 -3.34 -13.63 5.74
N ARG A 86 -2.07 -13.33 5.94
CA ARG A 86 -1.39 -12.13 5.42
C ARG A 86 -0.69 -12.45 4.11
N TYR A 87 -0.86 -11.59 3.12
CA TYR A 87 -0.32 -11.76 1.78
C TYR A 87 0.30 -10.48 1.25
N GLY A 88 1.51 -10.57 0.68
CA GLY A 88 2.06 -9.49 -0.14
C GLY A 88 1.54 -9.60 -1.57
N TYR A 89 1.06 -8.51 -2.17
CA TYR A 89 0.61 -8.48 -3.57
C TYR A 89 1.64 -7.84 -4.51
N ASP A 90 2.19 -8.60 -5.46
CA ASP A 90 3.14 -8.12 -6.49
C ASP A 90 2.32 -7.60 -7.68
N PRO A 91 2.23 -6.27 -7.88
CA PRO A 91 1.41 -5.73 -8.96
C PRO A 91 2.03 -5.96 -10.34
N GLY A 92 3.35 -6.12 -10.42
CA GLY A 92 4.06 -6.33 -11.68
C GLY A 92 3.82 -7.71 -12.27
N ARG A 93 3.73 -8.74 -11.41
CA ARG A 93 3.43 -10.12 -11.83
C ARG A 93 1.99 -10.53 -11.63
N HIS A 94 1.20 -9.71 -10.95
CA HIS A 94 -0.15 -10.03 -10.51
C HIS A 94 -0.16 -11.37 -9.74
N ARG A 95 0.61 -11.42 -8.64
CA ARG A 95 0.79 -12.60 -7.79
C ARG A 95 0.71 -12.25 -6.31
N LEU A 96 0.20 -13.17 -5.51
CA LEU A 96 0.19 -13.10 -4.05
C LEU A 96 1.33 -13.94 -3.48
N PHE A 97 1.85 -13.54 -2.32
CA PHE A 97 2.87 -14.27 -1.58
C PHE A 97 2.43 -14.36 -0.14
N ARG A 98 2.32 -15.57 0.40
CA ARG A 98 1.89 -15.75 1.80
C ARG A 98 3.00 -15.25 2.74
N GLU A 99 2.66 -14.31 3.61
CA GLU A 99 3.58 -13.70 4.58
C GLU A 99 3.40 -14.28 5.99
N GLY A 100 2.23 -14.82 6.30
CA GLY A 100 1.98 -15.53 7.55
C GLY A 100 0.50 -15.67 7.90
N ASP A 101 0.24 -16.17 9.10
CA ASP A 101 -1.10 -16.26 9.67
C ASP A 101 -1.66 -14.87 10.01
N PRO A 102 -2.99 -14.72 10.12
CA PRO A 102 -3.58 -13.43 10.49
C PRO A 102 -3.25 -13.08 11.95
N PRO A 103 -3.10 -11.78 12.28
CA PRO A 103 -2.75 -11.33 13.63
C PRO A 103 -3.89 -11.50 14.66
N GLY A 104 -5.08 -11.88 14.20
CA GLY A 104 -6.27 -12.11 15.02
C GLY A 104 -7.43 -12.59 14.15
N PRO A 105 -8.68 -12.63 14.68
CA PRO A 105 -9.86 -12.91 13.88
C PRO A 105 -9.98 -11.95 12.70
N VAL A 106 -10.17 -12.50 11.50
CA VAL A 106 -10.32 -11.71 10.27
C VAL A 106 -11.78 -11.79 9.82
N PRO A 107 -12.44 -10.66 9.55
CA PRO A 107 -13.78 -10.69 8.96
C PRO A 107 -13.78 -11.30 7.56
N ASP A 108 -14.95 -11.73 7.10
CA ASP A 108 -15.14 -12.20 5.73
C ASP A 108 -14.72 -11.11 4.74
N GLY A 109 -14.01 -11.50 3.68
CA GLY A 109 -13.38 -10.52 2.80
C GLY A 109 -11.87 -10.49 2.89
N ALA A 110 -11.32 -9.48 2.25
CA ALA A 110 -9.95 -9.07 2.32
C ALA A 110 -9.86 -7.59 2.73
N PHE A 111 -8.69 -7.17 3.20
CA PHE A 111 -8.37 -5.78 3.50
C PHE A 111 -7.01 -5.46 2.89
N ALA A 112 -6.95 -4.41 2.08
CA ALA A 112 -5.71 -3.89 1.53
C ALA A 112 -5.11 -2.83 2.47
N ALA A 113 -3.92 -3.14 3.00
CA ALA A 113 -3.06 -2.18 3.67
C ALA A 113 -2.05 -1.63 2.65
N LEU A 114 -2.08 -0.32 2.45
CA LEU A 114 -1.19 0.38 1.52
C LEU A 114 -0.07 1.07 2.29
N GLY A 115 1.19 0.71 2.02
CA GLY A 115 2.37 1.37 2.55
C GLY A 115 3.28 1.88 1.43
N ALA A 116 4.44 2.45 1.74
CA ALA A 116 5.37 2.92 0.71
C ALA A 116 6.85 2.66 1.04
N ARG A 117 7.61 2.20 0.03
CA ARG A 117 9.07 2.21 0.04
C ARG A 117 9.58 3.52 -0.57
N VAL A 118 9.96 4.44 0.30
CA VAL A 118 10.33 5.82 -0.06
C VAL A 118 11.71 5.92 -0.72
N GLY A 119 12.61 4.95 -0.49
CA GLY A 119 14.02 4.99 -0.90
C GLY A 119 14.25 5.32 -2.39
N PRO A 120 13.65 4.58 -3.35
CA PRO A 120 13.76 4.90 -4.77
C PRO A 120 13.28 6.32 -5.13
N THR A 121 12.18 6.77 -4.52
CA THR A 121 11.63 8.12 -4.74
C THR A 121 12.53 9.19 -4.15
N VAL A 122 13.10 8.98 -2.97
CA VAL A 122 14.10 9.87 -2.35
C VAL A 122 15.38 9.92 -3.18
N ALA A 123 15.85 8.79 -3.70
CA ALA A 123 17.01 8.77 -4.58
C ALA A 123 16.78 9.61 -5.85
N HIS A 124 15.58 9.56 -6.43
CA HIS A 124 15.30 10.28 -7.66
C HIS A 124 14.92 11.77 -7.44
N TYR A 125 14.14 12.07 -6.40
CA TYR A 125 13.55 13.39 -6.18
C TYR A 125 14.08 14.13 -4.94
N GLY A 126 15.02 13.53 -4.21
CA GLY A 126 15.62 14.10 -3.01
C GLY A 126 14.57 14.56 -2.00
N HIS A 127 14.72 15.81 -1.53
CA HIS A 127 13.82 16.42 -0.56
C HIS A 127 12.39 16.68 -1.10
N ARG A 128 12.14 16.54 -2.41
CA ARG A 128 10.80 16.63 -3.01
C ARG A 128 10.03 15.32 -3.02
N ALA A 129 10.64 14.23 -2.55
CA ALA A 129 10.04 12.90 -2.61
C ALA A 129 8.78 12.75 -1.75
N TRP A 130 8.69 13.45 -0.62
CA TRP A 130 7.63 13.19 0.36
C TRP A 130 6.21 13.49 -0.16
N PRO A 131 5.92 14.68 -0.73
CA PRO A 131 4.64 14.91 -1.39
C PRO A 131 4.32 13.90 -2.50
N LEU A 132 5.33 13.47 -3.27
CA LEU A 132 5.13 12.53 -4.38
C LEU A 132 4.75 11.13 -3.88
N VAL A 133 5.39 10.66 -2.80
CA VAL A 133 5.01 9.38 -2.17
C VAL A 133 3.59 9.46 -1.61
N LEU A 134 3.21 10.57 -0.97
CA LEU A 134 1.85 10.76 -0.47
C LEU A 134 0.82 10.75 -1.59
N LEU A 135 1.12 11.43 -2.71
CA LEU A 135 0.26 11.40 -3.91
C LEU A 135 0.12 9.99 -4.47
N ASP A 136 1.20 9.22 -4.56
CA ASP A 136 1.18 7.84 -5.07
C ASP A 136 0.32 6.93 -4.16
N VAL A 137 0.42 7.06 -2.83
CA VAL A 137 -0.42 6.31 -1.88
C VAL A 137 -1.89 6.72 -2.01
N GLY A 138 -2.17 8.03 -2.11
CA GLY A 138 -3.53 8.54 -2.31
C GLY A 138 -4.15 8.06 -3.62
N HIS A 139 -3.40 8.08 -4.72
CA HIS A 139 -3.83 7.54 -6.01
C HIS A 139 -4.13 6.04 -5.93
N ALA A 140 -3.28 5.26 -5.24
CA ALA A 140 -3.51 3.84 -5.05
C ALA A 140 -4.78 3.57 -4.23
N ALA A 141 -4.97 4.29 -3.12
CA ALA A 141 -6.17 4.17 -2.30
C ALA A 141 -7.44 4.51 -3.09
N ALA A 142 -7.43 5.63 -3.83
CA ALA A 142 -8.55 6.02 -4.68
C ALA A 142 -8.85 4.99 -5.78
N ALA A 143 -7.80 4.46 -6.42
CA ALA A 143 -7.95 3.45 -7.47
C ALA A 143 -8.56 2.15 -6.94
N VAL A 144 -8.14 1.68 -5.76
CA VAL A 144 -8.75 0.50 -5.13
C VAL A 144 -10.21 0.77 -4.80
N THR A 145 -10.53 1.90 -4.15
CA THR A 145 -11.91 2.27 -3.81
C THR A 145 -12.83 2.33 -5.04
N LEU A 146 -12.38 2.97 -6.13
CA LEU A 146 -13.15 3.05 -7.37
C LEU A 146 -13.32 1.69 -8.05
N ALA A 147 -12.26 0.86 -8.08
CA ALA A 147 -12.31 -0.48 -8.66
C ALA A 147 -13.30 -1.39 -7.90
N ARG A 148 -13.42 -1.23 -6.58
CA ARG A 148 -14.43 -1.94 -5.76
C ARG A 148 -15.84 -1.51 -6.12
N ALA A 149 -16.09 -0.20 -6.19
CA ALA A 149 -17.41 0.33 -6.52
C ALA A 149 -17.87 -0.12 -7.92
N ALA A 150 -16.97 -0.16 -8.90
CA ALA A 150 -17.25 -0.65 -10.24
C ALA A 150 -17.44 -2.18 -10.33
N GLY A 151 -16.98 -2.92 -9.31
CA GLY A 151 -17.05 -4.37 -9.25
C GLY A 151 -18.34 -4.91 -8.61
N GLY A 152 -19.11 -4.08 -7.89
CA GLY A 152 -20.28 -4.53 -7.13
C GLY A 152 -19.94 -5.42 -5.93
N GLU A 153 -18.66 -5.53 -5.56
CA GLU A 153 -18.17 -6.51 -4.59
C GLU A 153 -17.70 -5.83 -3.30
N SER A 154 -18.38 -6.13 -2.18
CA SER A 154 -18.08 -5.57 -0.85
C SER A 154 -16.77 -6.07 -0.22
N PHE A 155 -15.96 -6.85 -0.95
CA PHE A 155 -15.08 -7.85 -0.36
C PHE A 155 -13.62 -7.42 -0.05
N LEU A 156 -13.22 -6.16 -0.24
CA LEU A 156 -11.85 -5.65 -0.08
C LEU A 156 -11.81 -4.31 0.69
N GLY A 157 -11.80 -4.27 2.01
CA GLY A 157 -11.58 -2.99 2.74
C GLY A 157 -10.25 -2.32 2.34
N VAL A 158 -10.13 -1.00 2.51
CA VAL A 158 -8.88 -0.26 2.22
C VAL A 158 -8.50 0.57 3.44
N ASP A 159 -7.27 0.41 3.90
CA ASP A 159 -6.66 1.25 4.93
C ASP A 159 -5.37 1.87 4.37
N PRO A 160 -5.36 3.19 4.10
CA PRO A 160 -4.15 3.90 3.72
C PRO A 160 -3.30 4.19 4.97
N PHE A 161 -2.31 3.35 5.24
CA PHE A 161 -1.37 3.59 6.33
C PHE A 161 -0.04 4.17 5.84
N LEU A 162 0.30 5.38 6.30
CA LEU A 162 1.61 5.96 6.01
C LEU A 162 2.69 5.41 6.96
N GLY A 163 3.04 4.14 6.79
CA GLY A 163 4.18 3.51 7.47
C GLY A 163 5.47 3.71 6.67
N VAL A 164 6.51 4.24 7.31
CA VAL A 164 7.88 4.14 6.78
C VAL A 164 8.28 2.67 6.83
N GLY A 165 8.40 2.02 5.68
CA GLY A 165 8.89 0.65 5.61
C GLY A 165 10.28 0.53 6.28
N SER A 166 10.41 -0.43 7.18
CA SER A 166 11.61 -0.81 7.96
C SER A 166 11.96 0.05 9.19
N LEU A 167 11.13 -0.01 10.23
CA LEU A 167 11.66 -0.17 11.60
C LEU A 167 11.56 -1.66 11.97
N PRO A 168 12.65 -2.34 12.36
CA PRO A 168 12.56 -3.70 12.86
C PRO A 168 11.68 -3.72 14.13
N GLY A 169 10.58 -4.47 14.08
CA GLY A 169 9.66 -4.65 15.23
C GLY A 169 8.31 -3.96 15.14
N VAL A 170 8.00 -3.19 14.08
CA VAL A 170 6.64 -2.67 13.85
C VAL A 170 5.92 -3.57 12.84
N ASP A 171 4.93 -4.34 13.30
CA ASP A 171 4.03 -5.05 12.38
C ASP A 171 3.20 -3.98 11.64
N PRO A 172 3.24 -3.91 10.30
CA PRO A 172 2.44 -2.95 9.52
C PRO A 172 0.93 -3.10 9.74
N PHE A 173 0.44 -4.19 10.35
CA PHE A 173 -0.94 -4.34 10.80
C PHE A 173 -1.24 -3.74 12.18
N LEU A 174 -0.23 -3.48 13.01
CA LEU A 174 -0.36 -2.93 14.38
C LEU A 174 0.14 -1.48 14.45
N GLY A 175 -0.20 -0.68 13.44
CA GLY A 175 0.06 0.76 13.42
C GLY A 175 -1.12 1.58 13.94
N VAL A 176 -1.23 1.70 15.26
CA VAL A 176 -2.06 2.67 16.02
C VAL A 176 -3.59 2.47 16.01
N GLY A 177 -4.13 2.00 17.14
CA GLY A 177 -5.40 2.46 17.72
C GLY A 177 -6.72 2.22 16.96
N SER A 178 -7.57 1.37 17.54
CA SER A 178 -9.02 1.29 17.30
C SER A 178 -9.50 0.76 15.94
N LEU A 179 -9.56 -0.57 15.83
CA LEU A 179 -10.60 -1.27 15.05
C LEU A 179 -11.97 -1.16 15.76
N SER A 180 -12.38 0.04 16.15
CA SER A 180 -13.71 0.32 16.73
C SER A 180 -14.36 1.42 15.90
N GLY A 181 -14.91 1.06 14.75
CA GLY A 181 -15.57 2.07 13.91
C GLY A 181 -15.97 1.66 12.50
N VAL A 182 -15.99 0.37 12.15
CA VAL A 182 -16.73 -0.07 10.96
C VAL A 182 -18.15 -0.40 11.41
N GLU A 183 -18.99 0.63 11.54
CA GLU A 183 -20.43 0.42 11.57
C GLU A 183 -20.86 -0.13 10.18
N PRO A 184 -21.71 -1.17 10.11
CA PRO A 184 -22.29 -1.60 8.85
C PRO A 184 -23.13 -0.45 8.26
N PHE A 185 -22.87 -0.09 7.00
CA PHE A 185 -23.73 0.85 6.28
C PHE A 185 -25.17 0.30 6.24
N PRO A 186 -26.18 1.08 6.65
CA PRO A 186 -27.57 0.64 6.55
C PRO A 186 -27.97 0.60 5.08
N GLY A 187 -28.58 -0.51 4.68
CA GLY A 187 -29.10 -0.72 3.34
C GLY A 187 -30.23 0.24 3.00
N ALA A 188 -30.25 0.67 1.74
CA ALA A 188 -31.41 1.12 0.99
C ALA A 188 -31.21 0.73 -0.47
#